data_AF-A0A382S873-F1
#
_entry.id   AF-A0A382S873-F1
#
_cell.length_a   1.000
_cell.length_b   1.000
_cell.length_c   1.000
_cell.angle_alpha   90.00
_cell.angle_beta   90.00
_cell.angle_gamma   90.00
#
_symmetry.space_group_name_H-M   'P 1'
#
loop_
_entity.id
_entity.type
_entity.pdbx_description
1 polymer ?
#
loop_
_entity_poly.entity_id
_entity_poly.type
_entity_poly.pdbx_seq_one_letter_code
_entity_poly.pdbx_strand_id
1 'polypeptide(L)'
;TDGGGNFSSDDVIVVISQGTYWAAMPTEQYHLIILGDISVAHDTLEPGFDEIGVFDGDLLVGTVVYSGEPGQQILAWADDETTEEVDGFIEGHIITFKVYDLSESMVMQPVNAEYIDYSDWNTDGVFSSEYISGVNLVIYTNELSDGWSWTGFPILPENPITAEEFFGSVLDDVIIVKSQESGSMVNIEDTWVGGNFIINNIDGYIIKMTANIAFTHPDQYSIDPSVVLEMDSSWNWINYYGLGSPDAVLAFGDVLEDLIVAESRDGALLDTPWGLINGIGNMVFTEGYLVKLSSGGSLTWPNGSARSGSVLS
;
A
#
# COMPACT_ATOMS: atom_id res chain seq x y z
N THR A 1 62.06 21.72 9.90
CA THR A 1 61.19 20.54 10.10
C THR A 1 59.79 21.07 10.24
N ASP A 2 59.00 20.76 9.22
CA ASP A 2 57.66 21.26 8.95
C ASP A 2 56.65 20.94 10.06
N GLY A 3 55.57 21.71 10.12
CA GLY A 3 54.42 21.40 10.97
C GLY A 3 53.41 22.53 11.08
N GLY A 4 53.00 23.11 9.96
CA GLY A 4 51.99 24.17 9.90
C GLY A 4 50.95 23.85 8.83
N GLY A 5 50.17 22.80 9.03
CA GLY A 5 49.01 22.47 8.20
C GLY A 5 47.76 22.54 9.06
N ASN A 6 47.06 23.66 9.04
CA ASN A 6 45.69 23.74 9.53
C ASN A 6 44.81 23.87 8.29
N PHE A 7 44.38 22.74 7.73
CA PHE A 7 43.33 22.72 6.73
C PHE A 7 42.00 22.74 7.48
N SER A 8 41.39 23.92 7.58
CA SER A 8 39.94 24.03 7.78
C SER A 8 39.32 23.47 6.51
N SER A 9 38.76 22.26 6.59
CA SER A 9 37.79 21.81 5.60
C SER A 9 36.55 22.64 5.87
N ASP A 10 36.38 23.73 5.12
CA ASP A 10 35.07 24.37 5.05
C ASP A 10 34.18 23.36 4.32
N ASP A 11 33.36 22.65 5.08
CA ASP A 11 32.32 21.79 4.52
C ASP A 11 31.41 22.67 3.69
N VAL A 12 31.58 22.59 2.37
CA VAL A 12 30.66 23.22 1.42
C VAL A 12 29.39 22.38 1.47
N ILE A 13 28.43 22.82 2.29
CA ILE A 13 27.06 22.34 2.21
C ILE A 13 26.50 22.90 0.90
N VAL A 14 26.55 22.08 -0.14
CA VAL A 14 25.80 22.33 -1.37
C VAL A 14 24.34 22.01 -1.06
N VAL A 15 23.59 23.03 -0.67
CA VAL A 15 22.12 22.95 -0.68
C VAL A 15 21.72 23.05 -2.15
N ILE A 16 21.55 21.91 -2.81
CA ILE A 16 20.82 21.87 -4.07
C ILE A 16 19.37 22.11 -3.68
N SER A 17 18.88 23.33 -3.90
CA SER A 17 17.43 23.56 -4.00
C SER A 17 16.99 22.81 -5.26
N GLN A 18 16.66 21.53 -5.12
CA GLN A 18 15.89 20.83 -6.15
C GLN A 18 14.58 21.62 -6.31
N GLY A 19 14.28 22.06 -7.52
CA GLY A 19 12.97 22.67 -7.79
C GLY A 19 11.88 21.62 -7.59
N THR A 20 10.63 22.05 -7.39
CA THR A 20 9.52 21.10 -7.40
C THR A 20 9.31 20.54 -8.80
N TYR A 21 8.93 19.26 -8.89
CA TYR A 21 8.56 18.60 -10.13
C TYR A 21 7.25 19.16 -10.68
N TRP A 22 6.28 19.42 -9.79
CA TRP A 22 4.99 20.00 -10.14
C TRP A 22 4.88 21.47 -9.72
N ALA A 23 4.10 22.20 -10.52
CA ALA A 23 3.76 23.59 -10.27
C ALA A 23 2.33 23.84 -10.76
N ALA A 24 1.36 23.84 -9.84
CA ALA A 24 0.00 24.27 -10.11
C ALA A 24 -0.07 25.80 -10.10
N MET A 25 -0.94 26.39 -10.92
CA MET A 25 -1.15 27.84 -10.95
C MET A 25 -2.28 28.22 -9.98
N PRO A 26 -2.01 29.06 -8.95
CA PRO A 26 -3.06 29.49 -8.04
C PRO A 26 -4.08 30.43 -8.70
N THR A 27 -5.36 30.19 -8.44
CA THR A 27 -6.48 31.07 -8.80
C THR A 27 -7.14 31.64 -7.53
N GLU A 28 -8.37 32.17 -7.61
CA GLU A 28 -9.06 32.78 -6.47
C GLU A 28 -9.80 31.77 -5.56
N GLN A 29 -10.28 30.67 -6.14
CA GLN A 29 -11.11 29.67 -5.45
C GLN A 29 -10.40 28.31 -5.45
N TYR A 30 -10.68 27.49 -4.45
CA TYR A 30 -10.06 26.18 -4.31
C TYR A 30 -10.96 25.18 -3.62
N HIS A 31 -10.74 23.90 -3.91
CA HIS A 31 -11.17 22.78 -3.10
C HIS A 31 -10.03 22.46 -2.11
N LEU A 32 -10.34 22.39 -0.81
CA LEU A 32 -9.36 22.05 0.22
C LEU A 32 -9.32 20.54 0.42
N ILE A 33 -8.17 19.92 0.15
CA ILE A 33 -7.92 18.50 0.40
C ILE A 33 -7.02 18.37 1.63
N ILE A 34 -7.43 17.56 2.59
CA ILE A 34 -6.65 17.22 3.78
C ILE A 34 -6.13 15.80 3.63
N LEU A 35 -4.81 15.64 3.66
CA LEU A 35 -4.14 14.35 3.62
C LEU A 35 -4.24 13.68 5.00
N GLY A 36 -4.81 12.47 5.00
CA GLY A 36 -4.72 11.50 6.07
C GLY A 36 -3.49 10.60 5.89
N ASP A 37 -3.71 9.30 5.94
CA ASP A 37 -2.64 8.31 5.79
C ASP A 37 -2.26 8.10 4.32
N ILE A 38 -0.96 7.95 4.05
CA ILE A 38 -0.45 7.62 2.72
C ILE A 38 0.24 6.27 2.79
N SER A 39 -0.32 5.30 2.07
CA SER A 39 0.20 3.94 1.94
C SER A 39 0.77 3.75 0.55
N VAL A 40 2.09 3.57 0.45
CA VAL A 40 2.79 3.28 -0.82
C VAL A 40 3.30 1.85 -0.77
N ALA A 41 2.53 0.85 -1.17
CA ALA A 41 2.98 -0.55 -1.23
C ALA A 41 3.99 -0.94 -0.12
N HIS A 42 5.27 -1.16 -0.48
CA HIS A 42 6.40 -1.43 0.42
C HIS A 42 7.28 -0.23 0.75
N ASP A 43 7.04 0.94 0.15
CA ASP A 43 7.87 2.11 0.31
C ASP A 43 7.21 3.16 1.20
N THR A 44 7.99 4.16 1.59
CA THR A 44 7.51 5.33 2.31
C THR A 44 7.90 6.55 1.50
N LEU A 45 6.94 7.42 1.22
CA LEU A 45 7.29 8.72 0.63
C LEU A 45 8.29 9.44 1.54
N GLU A 46 9.34 10.00 0.96
CA GLU A 46 10.37 10.73 1.68
C GLU A 46 9.89 12.17 1.97
N PRO A 47 9.67 12.53 3.25
CA PRO A 47 9.22 13.86 3.61
C PRO A 47 10.20 14.95 3.18
N GLY A 48 9.69 16.00 2.54
CA GLY A 48 10.47 17.13 2.04
C GLY A 48 11.05 16.93 0.63
N PHE A 49 10.82 15.76 0.01
CA PHE A 49 11.34 15.43 -1.32
C PHE A 49 10.24 15.00 -2.29
N ASP A 50 9.41 14.05 -1.89
CA ASP A 50 8.35 13.55 -2.77
C ASP A 50 7.19 14.53 -2.87
N GLU A 51 6.46 14.49 -3.98
CA GLU A 51 5.36 15.42 -4.27
C GLU A 51 4.06 14.70 -4.53
N ILE A 52 2.95 15.31 -4.13
CA ILE A 52 1.60 14.83 -4.39
C ILE A 52 0.91 15.86 -5.28
N GLY A 53 0.49 15.45 -6.46
CA GLY A 53 -0.24 16.26 -7.42
C GLY A 53 -1.72 15.86 -7.47
N VAL A 54 -2.57 16.86 -7.62
CA VAL A 54 -4.04 16.73 -7.75
C VAL A 54 -4.44 17.17 -9.14
N PHE A 55 -5.26 16.36 -9.82
CA PHE A 55 -5.56 16.50 -11.24
C PHE A 55 -7.05 16.46 -11.53
N ASP A 56 -7.47 17.34 -12.45
CA ASP A 56 -8.73 17.26 -13.20
C ASP A 56 -8.43 16.70 -14.59
N GLY A 57 -8.70 15.41 -14.79
CA GLY A 57 -8.22 14.67 -15.97
C GLY A 57 -6.69 14.70 -16.06
N ASP A 58 -6.16 15.37 -17.08
CA ASP A 58 -4.70 15.54 -17.26
C ASP A 58 -4.16 16.88 -16.73
N LEU A 59 -5.04 17.81 -16.31
CA LEU A 59 -4.65 19.13 -15.84
C LEU A 59 -4.23 19.06 -14.37
N LEU A 60 -3.01 19.49 -14.06
CA LEU A 60 -2.54 19.66 -12.68
C LEU A 60 -3.20 20.90 -12.07
N VAL A 61 -4.04 20.70 -11.05
CA VAL A 61 -4.81 21.76 -10.40
C VAL A 61 -4.36 22.02 -8.96
N GLY A 62 -3.58 21.13 -8.36
CA GLY A 62 -3.00 21.32 -7.02
C GLY A 62 -1.74 20.49 -6.84
N THR A 63 -0.83 20.93 -5.96
CA THR A 63 0.37 20.15 -5.62
C THR A 63 0.90 20.51 -4.23
N VAL A 64 1.59 19.59 -3.59
CA VAL A 64 2.38 19.83 -2.38
C VAL A 64 3.61 18.92 -2.34
N VAL A 65 4.70 19.40 -1.73
CA VAL A 65 5.80 18.53 -1.29
C VAL A 65 5.34 17.80 -0.03
N TYR A 66 5.33 16.47 -0.04
CA TYR A 66 4.89 15.65 1.09
C TYR A 66 5.71 15.98 2.34
N SER A 67 5.05 16.29 3.45
CA SER A 67 5.72 16.70 4.68
C SER A 67 5.84 15.59 5.72
N GLY A 68 5.16 14.45 5.54
CA GLY A 68 5.09 13.39 6.55
C GLY A 68 4.29 13.74 7.81
N GLU A 69 3.68 14.93 7.85
CA GLU A 69 2.93 15.43 8.99
C GLU A 69 1.42 15.19 8.79
N PRO A 70 0.69 14.74 9.82
CA PRO A 70 -0.74 14.46 9.70
C PRO A 70 -1.54 15.74 9.42
N GLY A 71 -2.55 15.63 8.55
CA GLY A 71 -3.43 16.74 8.20
C GLY A 71 -2.81 17.77 7.27
N GLN A 72 -1.74 17.40 6.54
CA GLN A 72 -1.16 18.23 5.49
C GLN A 72 -2.23 18.62 4.46
N GLN A 73 -2.21 19.87 4.01
CA GLN A 73 -3.24 20.43 3.13
C GLN A 73 -2.73 20.56 1.70
N ILE A 74 -3.59 20.24 0.74
CA ILE A 74 -3.42 20.58 -0.67
C ILE A 74 -4.56 21.50 -1.09
N LEU A 75 -4.23 22.57 -1.79
CA LEU A 75 -5.19 23.43 -2.46
C LEU A 75 -5.25 23.01 -3.92
N ALA A 76 -6.40 22.46 -4.34
CA ALA A 76 -6.70 22.32 -5.75
C ALA A 76 -7.43 23.58 -6.21
N TRP A 77 -6.93 24.27 -7.23
CA TRP A 77 -7.42 25.57 -7.66
C TRP A 77 -8.52 25.43 -8.71
N ALA A 78 -9.61 26.16 -8.54
CA ALA A 78 -10.75 26.18 -9.45
C ALA A 78 -10.44 27.01 -10.69
N ASP A 79 -11.07 26.68 -11.82
CA ASP A 79 -10.94 27.42 -13.06
C ASP A 79 -11.39 28.89 -12.91
N ASP A 80 -10.60 29.84 -13.43
CA ASP A 80 -11.02 31.24 -13.53
C ASP A 80 -11.91 31.44 -14.77
N GLU A 81 -13.23 31.43 -14.54
CA GLU A 81 -14.25 31.65 -15.59
C GLU A 81 -14.11 32.99 -16.36
N THR A 82 -13.26 33.91 -15.90
CA THR A 82 -12.99 35.18 -16.58
C THR A 82 -11.88 35.10 -17.62
N THR A 83 -11.15 33.98 -17.68
CA THR A 83 -10.12 33.72 -18.68
C THR A 83 -10.63 32.84 -19.83
N GLU A 84 -9.92 32.82 -20.96
CA GLU A 84 -10.26 31.93 -22.10
C GLU A 84 -9.62 30.53 -21.96
N GLU A 85 -8.64 30.38 -21.06
CA GLU A 85 -7.91 29.14 -20.82
C GLU A 85 -8.56 28.39 -19.66
N VAL A 86 -8.57 27.05 -19.69
CA VAL A 86 -8.96 26.27 -18.51
C VAL A 86 -7.71 26.12 -17.64
N ASP A 87 -7.66 26.85 -16.52
CA ASP A 87 -6.48 26.99 -15.66
C ASP A 87 -6.66 26.40 -14.26
N GLY A 88 -7.82 25.82 -13.99
CA GLY A 88 -8.11 25.08 -12.76
C GLY A 88 -9.13 23.96 -12.98
N PHE A 89 -9.61 23.38 -11.88
CA PHE A 89 -10.61 22.31 -11.94
C PHE A 89 -11.99 22.84 -12.31
N ILE A 90 -12.82 21.97 -12.89
CA ILE A 90 -14.25 22.22 -13.13
C ILE A 90 -15.08 21.54 -12.03
N GLU A 91 -16.01 22.29 -11.44
CA GLU A 91 -16.92 21.80 -10.38
C GLU A 91 -17.63 20.48 -10.78
N GLY A 92 -17.59 19.49 -9.88
CA GLY A 92 -18.20 18.17 -10.09
C GLY A 92 -17.37 17.18 -10.93
N HIS A 93 -16.18 17.57 -11.42
CA HIS A 93 -15.24 16.62 -12.02
C HIS A 93 -14.58 15.73 -10.97
N ILE A 94 -14.19 14.52 -11.38
CA ILE A 94 -13.54 13.54 -10.49
C ILE A 94 -12.15 14.02 -10.12
N ILE A 95 -11.83 13.96 -8.83
CA ILE A 95 -10.50 14.25 -8.31
C ILE A 95 -9.59 13.04 -8.56
N THR A 96 -8.42 13.25 -9.14
CA THR A 96 -7.40 12.19 -9.29
C THR A 96 -6.06 12.65 -8.74
N PHE A 97 -5.23 11.69 -8.32
CA PHE A 97 -3.94 11.96 -7.70
C PHE A 97 -2.80 11.30 -8.50
N LYS A 98 -1.62 11.91 -8.42
CA LYS A 98 -0.35 11.31 -8.81
C LYS A 98 0.67 11.61 -7.72
N VAL A 99 1.64 10.72 -7.53
CA VAL A 99 2.78 10.98 -6.66
C VAL A 99 4.05 10.98 -7.47
N TYR A 100 4.94 11.92 -7.21
CA TYR A 100 6.27 11.95 -7.82
C TYR A 100 7.29 11.54 -6.76
N ASP A 101 7.94 10.41 -7.02
CA ASP A 101 9.09 9.94 -6.25
C ASP A 101 10.36 10.59 -6.81
N LEU A 102 10.99 11.44 -6.01
CA LEU A 102 12.18 12.17 -6.45
C LEU A 102 13.38 11.24 -6.57
N SER A 103 13.49 10.26 -5.68
CA SER A 103 14.63 9.34 -5.59
C SER A 103 14.71 8.43 -6.82
N GLU A 104 13.55 8.00 -7.33
CA GLU A 104 13.43 7.19 -8.54
C GLU A 104 13.23 8.04 -9.82
N SER A 105 12.95 9.34 -9.66
CA SER A 105 12.58 10.25 -10.75
C SER A 105 11.39 9.72 -11.57
N MET A 106 10.38 9.22 -10.86
CA MET A 106 9.23 8.51 -11.42
C MET A 106 7.92 9.08 -10.90
N VAL A 107 6.91 9.15 -11.78
CA VAL A 107 5.53 9.42 -11.37
C VAL A 107 4.84 8.09 -11.08
N MET A 108 4.42 7.89 -9.83
CA MET A 108 3.70 6.72 -9.36
C MET A 108 2.21 6.83 -9.70
N GLN A 109 1.69 5.79 -10.36
CA GLN A 109 0.27 5.59 -10.66
C GLN A 109 -0.05 4.08 -10.71
N PRO A 110 -1.29 3.66 -10.39
CA PRO A 110 -2.40 4.50 -9.92
C PRO A 110 -2.21 4.95 -8.46
N VAL A 111 -2.87 6.06 -8.12
CA VAL A 111 -3.02 6.55 -6.74
C VAL A 111 -4.51 6.55 -6.44
N ASN A 112 -4.95 5.60 -5.63
CA ASN A 112 -6.33 5.52 -5.19
C ASN A 112 -6.54 6.42 -3.97
N ALA A 113 -7.65 7.14 -3.92
CA ALA A 113 -8.02 7.98 -2.81
C ALA A 113 -9.21 7.36 -2.07
N GLU A 114 -9.02 7.05 -0.79
CA GLU A 114 -10.09 6.67 0.12
C GLU A 114 -10.55 7.93 0.87
N TYR A 115 -11.83 8.28 0.73
CA TYR A 115 -12.36 9.51 1.30
C TYR A 115 -12.75 9.33 2.77
N ILE A 116 -12.18 10.18 3.63
CA ILE A 116 -12.38 10.14 5.07
C ILE A 116 -13.76 10.71 5.41
N ASP A 117 -14.64 9.86 5.97
CA ASP A 117 -15.92 10.29 6.52
C ASP A 117 -15.72 11.03 7.84
N TYR A 118 -15.76 12.36 7.78
CA TYR A 118 -15.68 13.26 8.92
C TYR A 118 -16.71 14.39 8.79
N SER A 119 -17.20 14.91 9.92
CA SER A 119 -18.26 15.92 9.94
C SER A 119 -17.96 17.08 8.98
N ASP A 120 -18.92 17.34 8.08
CA ASP A 120 -18.91 18.43 7.10
C ASP A 120 -17.88 18.28 5.96
N TRP A 121 -17.26 17.11 5.79
CA TRP A 121 -16.41 16.79 4.64
C TRP A 121 -17.20 16.07 3.54
N ASN A 122 -16.84 16.28 2.27
CA ASN A 122 -17.40 15.51 1.16
C ASN A 122 -16.59 14.22 0.93
N THR A 123 -17.31 13.17 0.55
CA THR A 123 -16.75 11.84 0.26
C THR A 123 -17.17 11.33 -1.12
N ASP A 124 -17.71 12.20 -1.97
CA ASP A 124 -18.23 11.87 -3.31
C ASP A 124 -17.15 11.83 -4.40
N GLY A 125 -15.92 12.21 -4.06
CA GLY A 125 -14.75 12.11 -4.93
C GLY A 125 -14.73 13.11 -6.09
N VAL A 126 -15.52 14.18 -6.01
CA VAL A 126 -15.55 15.24 -7.02
C VAL A 126 -15.10 16.58 -6.47
N PHE A 127 -14.56 17.42 -7.35
CA PHE A 127 -14.14 18.76 -6.99
C PHE A 127 -15.33 19.64 -6.59
N SER A 128 -15.13 20.40 -5.51
CA SER A 128 -16.03 21.47 -5.10
C SER A 128 -15.33 22.55 -4.27
N SER A 129 -15.48 23.81 -4.65
CA SER A 129 -14.97 24.97 -3.90
C SER A 129 -15.73 25.25 -2.59
N GLU A 130 -16.86 24.57 -2.36
CA GLU A 130 -17.68 24.76 -1.15
C GLU A 130 -17.37 23.79 -0.01
N TYR A 131 -16.70 22.67 -0.32
CA TYR A 131 -16.49 21.56 0.61
C TYR A 131 -15.00 21.25 0.83
N ILE A 132 -14.74 20.46 1.86
CA ILE A 132 -13.43 19.91 2.20
C ILE A 132 -13.48 18.41 1.98
N SER A 133 -12.49 17.83 1.30
CA SER A 133 -12.26 16.39 1.28
C SER A 133 -11.13 16.02 2.22
N GLY A 134 -11.29 14.93 2.96
CA GLY A 134 -10.17 14.21 3.56
C GLY A 134 -9.86 12.98 2.73
N VAL A 135 -8.59 12.69 2.48
CA VAL A 135 -8.20 11.51 1.69
C VAL A 135 -7.05 10.75 2.34
N ASN A 136 -7.18 9.42 2.42
CA ASN A 136 -6.05 8.52 2.50
C ASN A 136 -5.62 8.17 1.08
N LEU A 137 -4.32 8.16 0.79
CA LEU A 137 -3.80 7.82 -0.54
C LEU A 137 -3.18 6.42 -0.52
N VAL A 138 -3.59 5.57 -1.45
CA VAL A 138 -3.10 4.20 -1.60
C VAL A 138 -2.46 4.06 -2.98
N ILE A 139 -1.16 3.82 -3.00
CA ILE A 139 -0.35 3.67 -4.20
C ILE A 139 0.13 2.22 -4.24
N TYR A 140 -0.51 1.41 -5.09
CA TYR A 140 -0.23 -0.01 -5.11
C TYR A 140 -0.64 -0.66 -6.43
N THR A 141 0.22 -1.57 -6.87
CA THR A 141 -0.04 -2.45 -8.00
C THR A 141 0.19 -3.88 -7.51
N ASN A 142 -0.77 -4.76 -7.78
CA ASN A 142 -0.57 -6.18 -7.51
C ASN A 142 0.46 -6.72 -8.49
N GLU A 143 1.49 -7.37 -7.99
CA GLU A 143 2.49 -8.05 -8.81
C GLU A 143 2.42 -9.56 -8.55
N LEU A 144 2.21 -10.33 -9.63
CA LEU A 144 2.27 -11.79 -9.58
C LEU A 144 3.41 -12.28 -10.46
N SER A 145 4.19 -13.22 -9.94
CA SER A 145 5.32 -13.82 -10.65
C SER A 145 4.89 -15.07 -11.41
N ASP A 146 5.59 -15.35 -12.51
CA ASP A 146 5.53 -16.61 -13.25
C ASP A 146 5.80 -17.79 -12.32
N GLY A 147 5.09 -18.89 -12.56
CA GLY A 147 5.13 -20.08 -11.72
C GLY A 147 4.29 -19.91 -10.45
N TRP A 148 4.70 -20.59 -9.38
CA TRP A 148 3.96 -20.62 -8.12
C TRP A 148 4.34 -19.45 -7.22
N SER A 149 3.35 -18.83 -6.56
CA SER A 149 3.54 -17.86 -5.48
C SER A 149 2.62 -18.16 -4.28
N TRP A 150 3.03 -17.72 -3.11
CA TRP A 150 2.18 -17.63 -1.91
C TRP A 150 1.91 -16.14 -1.69
N THR A 151 0.67 -15.72 -1.89
CA THR A 151 0.32 -14.31 -2.05
C THR A 151 -0.88 -13.99 -1.17
N GLY A 152 -0.83 -12.86 -0.50
CA GLY A 152 -1.99 -12.20 0.09
C GLY A 152 -2.28 -10.90 -0.66
N PHE A 153 -3.48 -10.36 -0.47
CA PHE A 153 -3.92 -9.12 -1.13
C PHE A 153 -4.22 -8.04 -0.08
N PRO A 154 -3.21 -7.26 0.33
CA PRO A 154 -3.35 -6.27 1.41
C PRO A 154 -4.19 -5.05 1.02
N ILE A 155 -4.46 -4.92 -0.29
CA ILE A 155 -5.28 -3.88 -0.88
C ILE A 155 -6.31 -4.57 -1.76
N LEU A 156 -7.59 -4.27 -1.51
CA LEU A 156 -8.72 -4.92 -2.15
C LEU A 156 -9.65 -3.88 -2.79
N PRO A 157 -10.43 -4.24 -3.81
CA PRO A 157 -11.57 -3.44 -4.25
C PRO A 157 -12.55 -3.22 -3.09
N GLU A 158 -13.11 -2.01 -2.95
CA GLU A 158 -14.11 -1.68 -1.92
C GLU A 158 -15.30 -2.63 -1.92
N ASN A 159 -15.77 -3.02 -3.10
CA ASN A 159 -16.84 -3.98 -3.27
C ASN A 159 -16.26 -5.40 -3.39
N PRO A 160 -16.69 -6.36 -2.56
CA PRO A 160 -16.23 -7.73 -2.66
C PRO A 160 -16.55 -8.33 -4.03
N ILE A 161 -15.51 -8.81 -4.73
CA ILE A 161 -15.62 -9.45 -6.04
C ILE A 161 -15.11 -10.89 -6.00
N THR A 162 -15.56 -11.68 -6.95
CA THR A 162 -15.13 -13.06 -7.10
C THR A 162 -13.70 -13.17 -7.62
N ALA A 163 -13.04 -14.31 -7.43
CA ALA A 163 -11.68 -14.56 -7.91
C ALA A 163 -11.58 -14.40 -9.42
N GLU A 164 -12.57 -14.88 -10.18
CA GLU A 164 -12.62 -14.70 -11.63
C GLU A 164 -12.66 -13.22 -12.03
N GLU A 165 -13.43 -12.39 -11.32
CA GLU A 165 -13.51 -10.95 -11.54
C GLU A 165 -12.23 -10.22 -11.09
N PHE A 166 -11.68 -10.62 -9.94
CA PHE A 166 -10.45 -10.06 -9.38
C PHE A 166 -9.25 -10.29 -10.31
N PHE A 167 -9.12 -11.48 -10.87
CA PHE A 167 -8.08 -11.75 -11.85
C PHE A 167 -8.48 -11.37 -13.28
N GLY A 168 -9.63 -10.75 -13.51
CA GLY A 168 -10.20 -10.57 -14.85
C GLY A 168 -9.26 -9.95 -15.90
N SER A 169 -8.45 -8.95 -15.51
CA SER A 169 -7.47 -8.32 -16.41
C SER A 169 -6.23 -9.17 -16.70
N VAL A 170 -6.00 -10.22 -15.91
CA VAL A 170 -4.85 -11.13 -15.97
C VAL A 170 -5.28 -12.60 -16.10
N LEU A 171 -6.56 -12.86 -16.37
CA LEU A 171 -7.18 -14.17 -16.22
C LEU A 171 -6.59 -15.20 -17.18
N ASP A 172 -6.19 -14.74 -18.38
CA ASP A 172 -5.53 -15.56 -19.40
C ASP A 172 -4.17 -16.13 -18.93
N ASP A 173 -3.53 -15.47 -17.96
CA ASP A 173 -2.25 -15.90 -17.39
C ASP A 173 -2.39 -16.70 -16.08
N VAL A 174 -3.61 -16.83 -15.55
CA VAL A 174 -3.89 -17.60 -14.32
C VAL A 174 -4.10 -19.08 -14.65
N ILE A 175 -3.30 -19.96 -14.04
CA ILE A 175 -3.51 -21.41 -14.12
C ILE A 175 -4.41 -21.90 -12.98
N ILE A 176 -4.11 -21.46 -11.76
CA ILE A 176 -4.82 -21.89 -10.55
C ILE A 176 -4.68 -20.86 -9.44
N VAL A 177 -5.77 -20.66 -8.70
CA VAL A 177 -5.82 -19.91 -7.43
C VAL A 177 -6.38 -20.84 -6.37
N LYS A 178 -5.69 -20.99 -5.25
CA LYS A 178 -6.12 -21.82 -4.11
C LYS A 178 -6.34 -20.97 -2.88
N SER A 179 -7.48 -21.19 -2.22
CA SER A 179 -7.78 -20.73 -0.86
C SER A 179 -7.87 -21.95 0.06
N GLN A 180 -7.59 -21.77 1.35
CA GLN A 180 -7.74 -22.84 2.33
C GLN A 180 -9.20 -23.31 2.40
N GLU A 181 -10.12 -22.39 2.68
CA GLU A 181 -11.51 -22.71 3.00
C GLU A 181 -12.38 -22.79 1.75
N SER A 182 -12.05 -22.00 0.72
CA SER A 182 -12.89 -21.86 -0.47
C SER A 182 -12.51 -22.79 -1.63
N GLY A 183 -11.47 -23.61 -1.46
CA GLY A 183 -11.03 -24.59 -2.44
C GLY A 183 -10.12 -24.00 -3.52
N SER A 184 -10.42 -24.24 -4.80
CA SER A 184 -9.54 -23.81 -5.90
C SER A 184 -10.33 -23.41 -7.14
N MET A 185 -9.86 -22.35 -7.80
CA MET A 185 -10.26 -21.93 -9.14
C MET A 185 -9.17 -22.38 -10.10
N VAL A 186 -9.47 -23.27 -11.06
CA VAL A 186 -8.48 -23.90 -11.94
C VAL A 186 -8.88 -23.76 -13.40
N ASN A 187 -7.96 -23.33 -14.26
CA ASN A 187 -8.15 -23.38 -15.70
C ASN A 187 -7.72 -24.74 -16.23
N ILE A 188 -8.65 -25.48 -16.84
CA ILE A 188 -8.37 -26.74 -17.53
C ILE A 188 -8.89 -26.61 -18.95
N GLU A 189 -7.98 -26.57 -19.94
CA GLU A 189 -8.33 -26.50 -21.37
C GLU A 189 -9.33 -25.39 -21.67
N ASP A 190 -9.02 -24.17 -21.22
CA ASP A 190 -9.85 -22.96 -21.39
C ASP A 190 -11.22 -23.02 -20.68
N THR A 191 -11.38 -23.95 -19.73
CA THR A 191 -12.57 -24.07 -18.90
C THR A 191 -12.21 -23.88 -17.43
N TRP A 192 -12.84 -22.89 -16.78
CA TRP A 192 -12.74 -22.69 -15.34
C TRP A 192 -13.54 -23.76 -14.59
N VAL A 193 -12.85 -24.50 -13.72
CA VAL A 193 -13.43 -25.55 -12.88
C VAL A 193 -13.04 -25.34 -11.42
N GLY A 194 -13.83 -25.92 -10.52
CA GLY A 194 -13.68 -25.74 -9.08
C GLY A 194 -14.65 -24.69 -8.55
N GLY A 195 -14.20 -23.88 -7.58
CA GLY A 195 -15.00 -22.81 -6.99
C GLY A 195 -14.59 -21.44 -7.53
N ASN A 196 -15.59 -20.56 -7.73
CA ASN A 196 -15.37 -19.13 -7.84
C ASN A 196 -15.76 -18.49 -6.49
N PHE A 197 -14.78 -17.99 -5.76
CA PHE A 197 -14.92 -17.51 -4.38
C PHE A 197 -14.48 -16.05 -4.26
N ILE A 198 -14.83 -15.40 -3.17
CA ILE A 198 -14.46 -14.00 -2.93
C ILE A 198 -13.01 -13.89 -2.48
N ILE A 199 -12.24 -13.01 -3.13
CA ILE A 199 -10.91 -12.61 -2.64
C ILE A 199 -11.09 -11.68 -1.45
N ASN A 200 -10.41 -11.94 -0.35
CA ASN A 200 -10.64 -11.27 0.93
C ASN A 200 -9.34 -11.06 1.71
N ASN A 201 -9.47 -10.38 2.85
CA ASN A 201 -8.35 -9.97 3.70
C ASN A 201 -7.90 -11.03 4.72
N ILE A 202 -8.69 -12.09 4.94
CA ILE A 202 -8.38 -13.13 5.93
C ILE A 202 -7.54 -14.28 5.33
N ASP A 203 -7.69 -14.53 4.03
CA ASP A 203 -7.05 -15.65 3.34
C ASP A 203 -5.69 -15.26 2.73
N GLY A 204 -4.72 -16.16 2.88
CA GLY A 204 -3.57 -16.29 1.99
C GLY A 204 -3.90 -17.22 0.81
N TYR A 205 -3.33 -16.94 -0.35
CA TYR A 205 -3.58 -17.68 -1.59
C TYR A 205 -2.31 -18.34 -2.12
N ILE A 206 -2.47 -19.54 -2.68
CA ILE A 206 -1.41 -20.15 -3.49
C ILE A 206 -1.82 -20.04 -4.95
N ILE A 207 -1.05 -19.28 -5.73
CA ILE A 207 -1.38 -18.91 -7.10
C ILE A 207 -0.33 -19.48 -8.03
N LYS A 208 -0.75 -19.88 -9.23
CA LYS A 208 0.16 -20.22 -10.32
C LYS A 208 -0.14 -19.41 -11.57
N MET A 209 0.87 -18.70 -12.06
CA MET A 209 0.80 -17.90 -13.29
C MET A 209 1.62 -18.53 -14.43
N THR A 210 1.39 -18.07 -15.66
CA THR A 210 2.22 -18.34 -16.86
C THR A 210 3.22 -17.24 -17.18
N ALA A 211 3.10 -16.08 -16.53
CA ALA A 211 3.93 -14.91 -16.76
C ALA A 211 4.01 -14.03 -15.51
N ASN A 212 5.05 -13.18 -15.45
CA ASN A 212 5.06 -12.07 -14.51
C ASN A 212 4.06 -11.02 -15.00
N ILE A 213 3.10 -10.64 -14.17
CA ILE A 213 2.08 -9.67 -14.53
C ILE A 213 1.80 -8.73 -13.36
N ALA A 214 1.59 -7.46 -13.71
CA ALA A 214 1.20 -6.41 -12.78
C ALA A 214 -0.22 -5.96 -13.13
N PHE A 215 -1.08 -5.77 -12.12
CA PHE A 215 -2.45 -5.33 -12.32
C PHE A 215 -2.99 -4.54 -11.13
N THR A 216 -4.07 -3.79 -11.37
CA THR A 216 -4.71 -2.93 -10.38
C THR A 216 -6.22 -2.99 -10.58
N HIS A 217 -6.95 -2.62 -9.53
CA HIS A 217 -8.40 -2.42 -9.58
C HIS A 217 -8.71 -0.93 -9.39
N PRO A 218 -9.82 -0.44 -9.97
CA PRO A 218 -10.38 0.83 -9.52
C PRO A 218 -10.86 0.69 -8.06
N ASP A 219 -10.98 1.83 -7.36
CA ASP A 219 -11.63 1.95 -6.05
C ASP A 219 -11.07 0.94 -5.03
N GLN A 220 -9.74 0.96 -4.89
CA GLN A 220 -9.03 0.10 -3.95
C GLN A 220 -8.89 0.76 -2.59
N TYR A 221 -9.03 -0.03 -1.53
CA TYR A 221 -8.78 0.38 -0.15
C TYR A 221 -7.70 -0.50 0.48
N SER A 222 -6.96 0.10 1.41
CA SER A 222 -5.98 -0.62 2.25
C SER A 222 -6.68 -1.23 3.45
N ILE A 223 -6.33 -2.47 3.81
CA ILE A 223 -6.90 -3.10 4.99
C ILE A 223 -6.24 -2.51 6.24
N ASP A 224 -7.04 -2.01 7.20
CA ASP A 224 -6.53 -1.52 8.48
C ASP A 224 -5.77 -2.64 9.23
N PRO A 225 -4.47 -2.47 9.56
CA PRO A 225 -3.67 -3.46 10.28
C PRO A 225 -4.26 -3.88 11.65
N SER A 226 -5.09 -3.04 12.26
CA SER A 226 -5.77 -3.31 13.53
C SER A 226 -6.99 -4.24 13.40
N VAL A 227 -7.40 -4.57 12.17
CA VAL A 227 -8.43 -5.60 11.92
C VAL A 227 -7.97 -6.93 12.50
N VAL A 228 -8.76 -7.44 13.44
CA VAL A 228 -8.48 -8.71 14.13
C VAL A 228 -8.69 -9.89 13.19
N LEU A 229 -7.65 -10.70 13.03
CA LEU A 229 -7.68 -12.01 12.37
C LEU A 229 -7.92 -13.10 13.41
N GLU A 230 -9.08 -13.74 13.34
CA GLU A 230 -9.37 -14.93 14.14
C GLU A 230 -8.74 -16.17 13.50
N MET A 231 -8.05 -16.98 14.30
CA MET A 231 -7.27 -18.13 13.85
C MET A 231 -7.68 -19.39 14.58
N ASP A 232 -7.79 -20.49 13.83
CA ASP A 232 -8.14 -21.80 14.35
C ASP A 232 -6.93 -22.52 14.97
N SER A 233 -7.20 -23.52 15.83
CA SER A 233 -6.23 -24.47 16.38
C SER A 233 -5.76 -25.50 15.35
N SER A 234 -5.33 -25.01 14.19
CA SER A 234 -4.88 -25.79 13.05
C SER A 234 -4.07 -24.90 12.11
N TRP A 235 -3.97 -25.30 10.85
CA TRP A 235 -3.47 -24.46 9.77
C TRP A 235 -4.43 -23.31 9.45
N ASN A 236 -3.86 -22.14 9.23
CA ASN A 236 -4.49 -20.91 8.80
C ASN A 236 -3.66 -20.36 7.65
N TRP A 237 -4.26 -20.10 6.50
CA TRP A 237 -3.61 -19.46 5.36
C TRP A 237 -3.98 -18.00 5.43
N ILE A 238 -3.02 -17.13 5.73
CA ILE A 238 -3.30 -15.72 6.03
C ILE A 238 -2.51 -14.79 5.12
N ASN A 239 -3.04 -13.59 4.96
CA ASN A 239 -2.40 -12.47 4.27
C ASN A 239 -1.67 -11.56 5.26
N TYR A 240 -0.51 -11.02 4.88
CA TYR A 240 0.12 -9.93 5.60
C TYR A 240 -0.22 -8.56 4.97
N TYR A 241 -0.94 -7.75 5.74
CA TYR A 241 -1.33 -6.37 5.40
C TYR A 241 -0.93 -5.36 6.48
N GLY A 242 0.04 -5.72 7.32
CA GLY A 242 0.66 -4.77 8.26
C GLY A 242 1.53 -3.73 7.55
N LEU A 243 1.83 -2.64 8.25
CA LEU A 243 2.72 -1.61 7.72
C LEU A 243 4.19 -1.92 8.02
N GLY A 244 5.03 -1.69 7.02
CA GLY A 244 6.48 -1.91 7.08
C GLY A 244 6.87 -3.39 6.94
N SER A 245 8.13 -3.69 7.25
CA SER A 245 8.70 -5.04 7.17
C SER A 245 9.25 -5.49 8.53
N PRO A 246 8.40 -5.64 9.57
CA PRO A 246 8.83 -6.08 10.90
C PRO A 246 9.42 -7.49 10.85
N ASP A 247 10.30 -7.82 11.80
CA ASP A 247 10.76 -9.19 12.00
C ASP A 247 9.54 -10.11 12.30
N ALA A 248 9.50 -11.30 11.70
CA ALA A 248 8.38 -12.23 11.81
C ALA A 248 8.04 -12.60 13.27
N VAL A 249 9.04 -12.65 14.17
CA VAL A 249 8.82 -12.91 15.60
C VAL A 249 7.97 -11.80 16.22
N LEU A 250 8.21 -10.55 15.83
CA LEU A 250 7.44 -9.40 16.30
C LEU A 250 6.05 -9.39 15.68
N ALA A 251 5.95 -9.70 14.38
CA ALA A 251 4.69 -9.68 13.64
C ALA A 251 3.70 -10.73 14.17
N PHE A 252 4.18 -11.93 14.51
CA PHE A 252 3.36 -13.01 15.08
C PHE A 252 3.23 -12.93 16.60
N GLY A 253 3.61 -11.82 17.23
CA GLY A 253 3.68 -11.68 18.69
C GLY A 253 2.39 -12.06 19.43
N ASP A 254 1.22 -11.74 18.86
CA ASP A 254 -0.09 -12.03 19.48
C ASP A 254 -0.39 -13.52 19.60
N VAL A 255 0.19 -14.35 18.73
CA VAL A 255 -0.05 -15.80 18.67
C VAL A 255 1.20 -16.63 18.95
N LEU A 256 2.31 -16.00 19.34
CA LEU A 256 3.61 -16.64 19.45
C LEU A 256 3.66 -17.76 20.50
N GLU A 257 2.87 -17.65 21.58
CA GLU A 257 2.79 -18.69 22.63
C GLU A 257 2.18 -20.00 22.11
N ASP A 258 1.21 -19.90 21.20
CA ASP A 258 0.51 -21.05 20.62
C ASP A 258 1.05 -21.46 19.24
N LEU A 259 2.02 -20.71 18.69
CA LEU A 259 2.61 -20.93 17.38
C LEU A 259 3.40 -22.24 17.32
N ILE A 260 2.99 -23.16 16.46
CA ILE A 260 3.77 -24.35 16.12
C ILE A 260 4.75 -24.01 15.01
N VAL A 261 4.25 -23.40 13.94
CA VAL A 261 5.05 -22.96 12.79
C VAL A 261 4.31 -21.85 12.02
N ALA A 262 5.06 -20.87 11.53
CA ALA A 262 4.65 -19.99 10.45
C ALA A 262 5.55 -20.28 9.25
N GLU A 263 5.01 -20.41 8.05
CA GLU A 263 5.76 -20.66 6.82
C GLU A 263 5.49 -19.55 5.82
N SER A 264 6.57 -19.01 5.26
CA SER A 264 6.55 -18.28 4.01
C SER A 264 6.93 -19.24 2.88
N ARG A 265 6.98 -18.79 1.63
CA ARG A 265 7.43 -19.66 0.54
C ARG A 265 8.87 -20.14 0.73
N ASP A 266 9.72 -19.25 1.24
CA ASP A 266 11.17 -19.42 1.26
C ASP A 266 11.75 -19.64 2.67
N GLY A 267 10.92 -19.58 3.70
CA GLY A 267 11.35 -19.66 5.10
C GLY A 267 10.27 -20.14 6.06
N ALA A 268 10.68 -20.44 7.29
CA ALA A 268 9.76 -20.80 8.36
C ALA A 268 10.20 -20.19 9.69
N LEU A 269 9.22 -19.72 10.46
CA LEU A 269 9.33 -19.39 11.86
C LEU A 269 8.91 -20.61 12.68
N LEU A 270 9.86 -21.20 13.41
CA LEU A 270 9.68 -22.47 14.11
C LEU A 270 9.91 -22.30 15.60
N ASP A 271 8.95 -22.73 16.41
CA ASP A 271 9.21 -22.98 17.83
C ASP A 271 9.82 -24.36 18.01
N THR A 272 11.04 -24.41 18.55
CA THR A 272 11.80 -25.65 18.73
C THR A 272 12.22 -25.83 20.19
N PRO A 273 12.55 -27.05 20.64
CA PRO A 273 13.01 -27.29 22.01
C PRO A 273 14.26 -26.49 22.43
N TRP A 274 14.97 -25.88 21.48
CA TRP A 274 16.17 -25.08 21.73
C TRP A 274 15.98 -23.58 21.48
N GLY A 275 14.75 -23.15 21.21
CA GLY A 275 14.39 -21.76 20.97
C GLY A 275 13.78 -21.53 19.59
N LEU A 276 13.34 -20.29 19.40
CA LEU A 276 12.69 -19.83 18.18
C LEU A 276 13.72 -19.68 17.05
N ILE A 277 13.42 -20.27 15.90
CA ILE A 277 14.22 -20.13 14.68
C ILE A 277 13.42 -19.29 13.70
N ASN A 278 13.88 -18.07 13.42
CA ASN A 278 13.28 -17.22 12.39
C ASN A 278 14.00 -17.41 11.05
N GLY A 279 13.46 -18.27 10.20
CA GLY A 279 13.88 -18.44 8.81
C GLY A 279 13.09 -17.60 7.80
N ILE A 280 11.98 -16.96 8.22
CA ILE A 280 11.22 -16.01 7.40
C ILE A 280 12.00 -14.69 7.28
N GLY A 281 12.62 -14.26 8.38
CA GLY A 281 13.25 -12.95 8.47
C GLY A 281 12.20 -11.88 8.70
N ASN A 282 12.17 -10.86 7.84
CA ASN A 282 11.19 -9.79 7.89
C ASN A 282 9.93 -10.17 7.11
N MET A 283 8.77 -9.74 7.60
CA MET A 283 7.51 -9.87 6.88
C MET A 283 7.55 -9.09 5.58
N VAL A 284 6.94 -9.64 4.54
CA VAL A 284 6.87 -9.08 3.21
C VAL A 284 5.41 -8.78 2.91
N PHE A 285 5.10 -7.50 2.69
CA PHE A 285 3.79 -7.06 2.21
C PHE A 285 3.42 -7.88 0.95
N THR A 286 2.14 -8.21 0.78
CA THR A 286 1.63 -9.10 -0.28
C THR A 286 2.02 -10.59 -0.18
N GLU A 287 2.86 -11.01 0.77
CA GLU A 287 3.14 -12.44 0.95
C GLU A 287 2.01 -13.14 1.73
N GLY A 288 1.67 -14.35 1.28
CA GLY A 288 0.79 -15.25 2.01
C GLY A 288 1.58 -16.15 2.94
N TYR A 289 1.09 -16.35 4.17
CA TYR A 289 1.73 -17.18 5.18
C TYR A 289 0.85 -18.36 5.58
N LEU A 290 1.47 -19.53 5.79
CA LEU A 290 0.80 -20.70 6.36
C LEU A 290 1.16 -20.79 7.84
N VAL A 291 0.18 -20.61 8.72
CA VAL A 291 0.39 -20.55 10.16
C VAL A 291 -0.34 -21.68 10.83
N LYS A 292 0.38 -22.46 11.64
CA LYS A 292 -0.20 -23.53 12.44
C LYS A 292 -0.15 -23.19 13.92
N LEU A 293 -1.30 -23.22 14.56
CA LEU A 293 -1.41 -22.98 16.01
C LEU A 293 -1.81 -24.26 16.76
N SER A 294 -1.36 -24.36 18.01
CA SER A 294 -1.72 -25.44 18.94
C SER A 294 -3.05 -25.17 19.67
N SER A 295 -3.41 -23.89 19.82
CA SER A 295 -4.71 -23.38 20.24
C SER A 295 -5.11 -22.24 19.29
N GLY A 296 -6.41 -22.03 19.10
CA GLY A 296 -6.89 -20.87 18.32
C GLY A 296 -6.57 -19.58 19.06
N GLY A 297 -6.50 -18.48 18.31
CA GLY A 297 -6.11 -17.17 18.83
C GLY A 297 -6.52 -16.05 17.90
N SER A 298 -6.20 -14.83 18.29
CA SER A 298 -6.47 -13.62 17.52
C SER A 298 -5.17 -12.90 17.21
N LEU A 299 -5.00 -12.42 15.99
CA LEU A 299 -3.82 -11.70 15.54
C LEU A 299 -4.22 -10.32 15.01
N THR A 300 -3.46 -9.30 15.38
CA THR A 300 -3.48 -7.99 14.71
C THR A 300 -2.12 -7.70 14.12
N TRP A 301 -2.08 -7.07 12.95
CA TRP A 301 -0.80 -6.73 12.35
C TRP A 301 -0.22 -5.44 12.93
N PRO A 302 1.11 -5.31 12.99
CA PRO A 302 1.74 -4.06 13.40
C PRO A 302 1.34 -2.89 12.48
N ASN A 303 0.84 -1.81 13.07
CA ASN A 303 0.45 -0.59 12.37
C ASN A 303 1.60 0.43 12.28
N GLY A 304 2.80 0.01 11.85
CA GLY A 304 3.89 0.95 11.52
C GLY A 304 4.38 1.77 12.72
N SER A 305 5.11 1.14 13.64
CA SER A 305 6.06 1.78 14.58
C SER A 305 6.89 0.71 15.28
N ALA A 306 7.51 -0.21 14.52
CA ALA A 306 8.50 -1.09 15.10
C ALA A 306 9.80 -0.28 15.32
N ARG A 307 9.88 0.32 16.52
CA ARG A 307 11.13 0.67 17.22
C ARG A 307 12.25 -0.24 16.72
N SER A 308 13.33 0.35 16.21
CA SER A 308 14.61 -0.37 16.13
C SER A 308 14.88 -0.94 17.53
N GLY A 309 14.75 -2.25 17.68
CA GLY A 309 15.19 -2.93 18.88
C GLY A 309 16.69 -2.66 18.97
N SER A 310 17.10 -1.73 19.85
CA SER A 310 18.48 -1.63 20.23
C SER A 310 18.83 -2.97 20.87
N VAL A 311 19.53 -3.81 20.13
CA VAL A 311 20.26 -4.93 20.70
C VAL A 311 21.30 -4.30 21.62
N LEU A 312 20.94 -4.18 22.90
CA LEU A 312 21.92 -3.95 23.94
C LEU A 312 22.69 -5.26 24.08
N SER A 313 23.91 -5.24 23.53
CA SER A 313 25.00 -6.15 23.91
C SER A 313 25.31 -6.05 25.40
#